data_AF-A0A6S6U2A8-F1
#
_entry.id   AF-A0A6S6U2A8-F1
#
_cell.length_a   1.000
_cell.length_b   1.000
_cell.length_c   1.000
_cell.angle_alpha   90.00
_cell.angle_beta   90.00
_cell.angle_gamma   90.00
#
_symmetry.space_group_name_H-M   'P 1'
#
loop_
_entity.id
_entity.type
_entity.pdbx_description
1 polymer ?
#
loop_
_entity_poly.entity_id
_entity_poly.type
_entity_poly.pdbx_seq_one_letter_code
_entity_poly.pdbx_strand_id
1 'polypeptide(L)'
;MKALFLIMSMSIISWTSYAHAPNEAFFEFFESNNELLIKAEFPWTIREVLLAARPQLKNAQTKEDMTAGLLSYLQEHLELRNAQNQQILIKSIKAAPNTNGHSHGSVYMLLLGKNQWISSIKNTCMFEAYSDQTNFHSIEVANASTLKFVTNKERATYTIKTNLAESVTEQRSKTYILIGLAILFCLIILVLWAKRKGSLALL
;
A
#
# COMPACT_ATOMS: atom_id res chain seq x y z
N MET A 1 -8.04 -26.44 33.37
CA MET A 1 -7.97 -24.96 33.48
C MET A 1 -6.65 -24.38 32.97
N LYS A 2 -5.47 -24.86 33.40
CA LYS A 2 -4.17 -24.32 32.98
C LYS A 2 -3.94 -24.32 31.44
N ALA A 3 -4.34 -25.38 30.75
CA ALA A 3 -4.22 -25.49 29.30
C ALA A 3 -5.15 -24.52 28.52
N LEU A 4 -6.35 -24.24 29.07
CA LEU A 4 -7.32 -23.32 28.45
C LEU A 4 -6.80 -21.88 28.49
N PHE A 5 -6.15 -21.49 29.59
CA PHE A 5 -5.53 -20.19 29.75
C PHE A 5 -4.35 -19.98 28.79
N LEU A 6 -3.59 -21.05 28.52
CA LEU A 6 -2.48 -21.04 27.56
C LEU A 6 -2.98 -20.93 26.10
N ILE A 7 -4.06 -21.63 25.77
CA ILE A 7 -4.67 -21.54 24.43
C ILE A 7 -5.31 -20.15 24.22
N MET A 8 -5.99 -19.60 25.22
CA MET A 8 -6.49 -18.21 25.17
C MET A 8 -5.36 -17.19 25.03
N SER A 9 -4.25 -17.33 25.77
CA SER A 9 -3.15 -16.38 25.68
C SER A 9 -2.44 -16.44 24.33
N MET A 10 -2.26 -17.64 23.74
CA MET A 10 -1.70 -17.80 22.40
C MET A 10 -2.60 -17.19 21.30
N SER A 11 -3.92 -17.34 21.41
CA SER A 11 -4.86 -16.73 20.45
C SER A 11 -4.84 -15.20 20.47
N ILE A 12 -4.68 -14.58 21.65
CA ILE A 12 -4.63 -13.11 21.81
C ILE A 12 -3.33 -12.53 21.22
N ILE A 13 -2.21 -13.23 21.30
CA ILE A 13 -0.90 -12.77 20.79
C ILE A 13 -0.82 -12.83 19.25
N SER A 14 -1.59 -13.73 18.62
CA SER A 14 -1.63 -13.85 17.16
C SER A 14 -2.21 -12.62 16.46
N TRP A 15 -3.09 -11.86 17.14
CA TRP A 15 -3.73 -10.67 16.57
C TRP A 15 -2.91 -9.39 16.74
N THR A 16 -1.97 -9.36 17.69
CA THR A 16 -1.14 -8.18 17.97
C THR A 16 0.21 -8.20 17.25
N SER A 17 0.55 -9.31 16.60
CA SER A 17 1.75 -9.45 15.77
C SER A 17 1.48 -8.97 14.34
N TYR A 18 0.98 -7.74 14.18
CA TYR A 18 0.82 -7.09 12.88
C TYR A 18 2.18 -6.56 12.42
N ALA A 19 3.07 -7.46 12.01
CA ALA A 19 4.20 -7.08 11.19
C ALA A 19 3.66 -6.65 9.81
N HIS A 20 4.21 -5.59 9.22
CA HIS A 20 3.89 -5.21 7.84
C HIS A 20 3.96 -6.44 6.92
N ALA A 21 2.94 -6.62 6.08
CA ALA A 21 2.81 -7.81 5.27
C ALA A 21 4.01 -7.93 4.31
N PRO A 22 4.64 -9.13 4.19
CA PRO A 22 5.86 -9.32 3.40
C PRO A 22 5.67 -9.09 1.90
N ASN A 23 4.41 -9.02 1.46
CA ASN A 23 3.96 -8.89 0.08
C ASN A 23 3.33 -7.50 -0.21
N GLU A 24 3.56 -6.50 0.64
CA GLU A 24 3.07 -5.14 0.45
C GLU A 24 4.22 -4.12 0.41
N ALA A 25 4.19 -3.22 -0.57
CA ALA A 25 5.12 -2.09 -0.65
C ALA A 25 4.36 -0.78 -0.93
N PHE A 26 4.90 0.35 -0.46
CA PHE A 26 4.24 1.65 -0.51
C PHE A 26 5.10 2.69 -1.23
N PHE A 27 4.49 3.49 -2.09
CA PHE A 27 5.14 4.47 -2.94
C PHE A 27 4.41 5.81 -2.84
N GLU A 28 5.02 6.77 -2.17
CA GLU A 28 4.46 8.10 -1.96
C GLU A 28 5.22 9.12 -2.83
N PHE A 29 4.51 9.74 -3.76
CA PHE A 29 5.03 10.74 -4.68
C PHE A 29 4.69 12.13 -4.15
N PHE A 30 5.70 12.99 -4.04
CA PHE A 30 5.52 14.35 -3.56
C PHE A 30 6.60 15.27 -4.12
N GLU A 31 6.35 16.57 -4.01
CA GLU A 31 7.27 17.62 -4.40
C GLU A 31 7.93 18.24 -3.17
N SER A 32 9.24 18.45 -3.23
CA SER A 32 9.97 19.22 -2.23
C SER A 32 11.08 20.01 -2.92
N ASN A 33 11.21 21.30 -2.60
CA ASN A 33 12.23 22.18 -3.19
C ASN A 33 12.26 22.16 -4.74
N ASN A 34 11.08 22.09 -5.38
CA ASN A 34 10.92 22.01 -6.85
C ASN A 34 11.51 20.73 -7.49
N GLU A 35 11.80 19.73 -6.65
CA GLU A 35 12.19 18.38 -7.06
C GLU A 35 11.06 17.40 -6.80
N LEU A 36 10.89 16.46 -7.71
CA LEU A 36 9.96 15.36 -7.59
C LEU A 36 10.65 14.19 -6.90
N LEU A 37 10.05 13.71 -5.81
CA LEU A 37 10.56 12.62 -5.00
C LEU A 37 9.55 11.48 -4.89
N ILE A 38 10.07 10.29 -4.62
CA ILE A 38 9.28 9.14 -4.20
C ILE A 38 9.84 8.64 -2.88
N LYS A 39 8.99 8.55 -1.85
CA LYS A 39 9.27 7.75 -0.67
C LYS A 39 8.77 6.34 -0.92
N ALA A 40 9.69 5.39 -1.04
CA ALA A 40 9.41 3.97 -1.21
C ALA A 40 9.63 3.24 0.11
N GLU A 41 8.59 2.60 0.63
CA GLU A 41 8.66 1.73 1.81
C GLU A 41 8.47 0.29 1.38
N PHE A 42 9.49 -0.51 1.64
CA PHE A 42 9.51 -1.94 1.32
C PHE A 42 9.39 -2.79 2.57
N PRO A 43 8.81 -4.00 2.45
CA PRO A 43 8.80 -4.95 3.56
C PRO A 43 10.21 -5.48 3.81
N TRP A 44 10.42 -6.07 4.99
CA TRP A 44 11.72 -6.63 5.39
C TRP A 44 12.29 -7.68 4.42
N THR A 45 11.44 -8.28 3.58
CA THR A 45 11.81 -9.30 2.58
C THR A 45 12.44 -8.74 1.31
N ILE A 46 12.45 -7.42 1.10
CA ILE A 46 13.03 -6.81 -0.12
C ILE A 46 14.48 -7.23 -0.37
N ARG A 47 15.26 -7.47 0.70
CA ARG A 47 16.64 -7.95 0.58
C ARG A 47 16.71 -9.29 -0.14
N GLU A 48 15.84 -10.23 0.23
CA GLU A 48 15.83 -11.56 -0.39
C GLU A 48 15.36 -11.50 -1.83
N VAL A 49 14.37 -10.66 -2.13
CA VAL A 49 13.93 -10.40 -3.51
C VAL A 49 15.09 -9.84 -4.34
N LEU A 50 15.81 -8.86 -3.80
CA LEU A 50 16.95 -8.26 -4.47
C LEU A 50 18.09 -9.26 -4.71
N LEU A 51 18.37 -10.14 -3.74
CA LEU A 51 19.39 -11.19 -3.88
C LEU A 51 18.96 -12.31 -4.86
N ALA A 52 17.65 -12.56 -5.00
CA ALA A 52 17.13 -13.48 -6.00
C ALA A 52 17.21 -12.89 -7.42
N ALA A 53 16.82 -11.62 -7.58
CA ALA A 53 16.90 -10.90 -8.85
C ALA A 53 18.34 -10.63 -9.28
N ARG A 54 19.25 -10.41 -8.31
CA ARG A 54 20.67 -10.08 -8.54
C ARG A 54 21.59 -10.90 -7.64
N PRO A 55 21.84 -12.18 -7.97
CA PRO A 55 22.65 -13.08 -7.16
C PRO A 55 24.07 -12.58 -6.85
N GLN A 56 24.64 -11.74 -7.71
CA GLN A 56 25.95 -11.12 -7.52
C GLN A 56 26.03 -10.23 -6.27
N LEU A 57 24.90 -9.69 -5.80
CA LEU A 57 24.83 -8.87 -4.59
C LEU A 57 25.06 -9.68 -3.30
N LYS A 58 25.06 -11.02 -3.36
CA LYS A 58 25.50 -11.86 -2.23
C LYS A 58 26.96 -11.59 -1.83
N ASN A 59 27.76 -11.10 -2.76
CA ASN A 59 29.17 -10.74 -2.56
C ASN A 59 29.37 -9.23 -2.30
N ALA A 60 28.29 -8.45 -2.17
CA ALA A 60 28.38 -7.03 -1.86
C ALA A 60 29.10 -6.82 -0.53
N GLN A 61 30.12 -5.97 -0.53
CA GLN A 61 30.94 -5.72 0.67
C GLN A 61 30.51 -4.47 1.42
N THR A 62 29.76 -3.59 0.74
CA THR A 62 29.36 -2.30 1.28
C THR A 62 27.84 -2.09 1.22
N LYS A 63 27.35 -1.14 2.02
CA LYS A 63 25.95 -0.72 1.97
C LYS A 63 25.64 -0.02 0.65
N GLU A 64 26.64 0.66 0.11
CA GLU A 64 26.62 1.38 -1.16
C GLU A 64 26.38 0.41 -2.33
N ASP A 65 27.05 -0.74 -2.34
CA ASP A 65 26.83 -1.80 -3.34
C ASP A 65 25.38 -2.30 -3.34
N MET A 66 24.84 -2.59 -2.15
CA MET A 66 23.44 -3.01 -1.98
C MET A 66 22.47 -1.91 -2.41
N THR A 67 22.78 -0.65 -2.10
CA THR A 67 21.95 0.50 -2.46
C THR A 67 21.96 0.76 -3.96
N ALA A 68 23.11 0.61 -4.62
CA ALA A 68 23.24 0.68 -6.07
C ALA A 68 22.50 -0.48 -6.75
N GLY A 69 22.59 -1.69 -6.18
CA GLY A 69 21.82 -2.85 -6.61
C GLY A 69 20.31 -2.60 -6.54
N LEU A 70 19.84 -2.03 -5.43
CA LEU A 70 18.44 -1.64 -5.26
C LEU A 70 18.03 -0.55 -6.25
N LEU A 71 18.84 0.49 -6.48
CA LEU A 71 18.56 1.51 -7.49
C LEU A 71 18.38 0.90 -8.88
N SER A 72 19.30 0.03 -9.28
CA SER A 72 19.23 -0.65 -10.56
C SER A 72 17.97 -1.52 -10.68
N TYR A 73 17.62 -2.24 -9.62
CA TYR A 73 16.36 -3.00 -9.56
C TYR A 73 15.13 -2.09 -9.71
N LEU A 74 15.09 -0.96 -8.99
CA LEU A 74 13.96 -0.02 -9.08
C LEU A 74 13.85 0.61 -10.48
N GLN A 75 14.96 0.89 -11.15
CA GLN A 75 14.94 1.42 -12.52
C GLN A 75 14.35 0.44 -13.54
N GLU A 76 14.42 -0.87 -13.27
CA GLU A 76 13.82 -1.92 -14.11
C GLU A 76 12.34 -2.16 -13.78
N HIS A 77 11.98 -2.05 -12.50
CA HIS A 77 10.65 -2.44 -12.02
C HIS A 77 9.68 -1.27 -11.79
N LEU A 78 10.18 -0.04 -11.66
CA LEU A 78 9.40 1.18 -11.50
C LEU A 78 9.65 2.12 -12.68
N GLU A 79 8.71 2.12 -13.63
CA GLU A 79 8.76 2.95 -14.83
C GLU A 79 7.74 4.07 -14.73
N LEU A 80 8.22 5.30 -14.90
CA LEU A 80 7.44 6.52 -14.81
C LEU A 80 7.51 7.23 -16.15
N ARG A 81 6.39 7.72 -16.66
CA ARG A 81 6.34 8.47 -17.91
C ARG A 81 5.64 9.81 -17.75
N ASN A 82 6.10 10.81 -18.48
CA ASN A 82 5.49 12.13 -18.54
C ASN A 82 4.38 12.20 -19.61
N ALA A 83 3.72 13.35 -19.75
CA ALA A 83 2.67 13.57 -20.76
C ALA A 83 3.14 13.30 -22.21
N GLN A 84 4.43 13.48 -22.48
CA GLN A 84 5.05 13.24 -23.79
C GLN A 84 5.50 11.78 -23.96
N ASN A 85 5.09 10.87 -23.06
CA ASN A 85 5.49 9.47 -23.03
C ASN A 85 7.01 9.25 -22.85
N GLN A 86 7.74 10.26 -22.37
CA GLN A 86 9.16 10.15 -22.08
C GLN A 86 9.35 9.60 -20.68
N GLN A 87 10.36 8.73 -20.51
CA GLN A 87 10.67 8.11 -19.23
C GLN A 87 11.27 9.13 -18.26
N ILE A 88 10.76 9.14 -17.04
CA ILE A 88 11.31 9.91 -15.90
C ILE A 88 12.25 8.96 -15.14
N LEU A 89 13.55 9.25 -15.18
CA LEU A 89 14.56 8.40 -14.57
C LEU A 89 14.73 8.69 -13.07
N ILE A 90 14.90 7.62 -12.29
CA ILE A 90 15.36 7.72 -10.91
C ILE A 90 16.85 8.08 -10.94
N LYS A 91 17.18 9.29 -10.50
CA LYS A 91 18.55 9.84 -10.51
C LYS A 91 19.38 9.33 -9.34
N SER A 92 18.78 9.18 -8.16
CA SER A 92 19.47 8.69 -6.97
C SER A 92 18.48 8.11 -5.95
N ILE A 93 19.02 7.32 -5.02
CA ILE A 93 18.32 6.75 -3.89
C ILE A 93 19.10 7.05 -2.61
N LYS A 94 18.38 7.33 -1.52
CA LYS A 94 18.96 7.47 -0.17
C LYS A 94 18.08 6.73 0.83
N ALA A 95 18.69 6.01 1.77
CA ALA A 95 17.93 5.45 2.88
C ALA A 95 17.36 6.60 3.73
N ALA A 96 16.07 6.56 4.03
CA ALA A 96 15.43 7.50 4.94
C ALA A 96 15.53 6.96 6.38
N PRO A 97 15.81 7.81 7.37
CA PRO A 97 15.72 7.39 8.77
C PRO A 97 14.27 7.00 9.08
N ASN A 98 14.10 5.84 9.71
CA ASN A 98 12.80 5.41 10.20
C ASN A 98 12.48 6.21 11.48
N THR A 99 11.76 7.31 11.33
CA THR A 99 11.49 8.24 12.45
C THR A 99 10.52 7.67 13.49
N ASN A 100 9.84 6.56 13.19
CA ASN A 100 8.73 6.06 14.02
C ASN A 100 9.05 4.76 14.77
N GLY A 101 10.30 4.27 14.75
CA GLY A 101 10.80 3.21 15.65
C GLY A 101 10.14 1.82 15.57
N HIS A 102 9.07 1.66 14.77
CA HIS A 102 8.23 0.46 14.71
C HIS A 102 8.02 -0.07 13.29
N SER A 103 8.52 0.61 12.26
CA SER A 103 8.49 0.04 10.91
C SER A 103 9.63 -0.98 10.77
N HIS A 104 9.27 -2.24 10.58
CA HIS A 104 10.21 -3.29 10.17
C HIS A 104 10.56 -3.19 8.67
N GLY A 105 10.04 -2.19 7.97
CA GLY A 105 10.29 -1.92 6.56
C GLY A 105 11.56 -1.10 6.32
N SER A 106 12.07 -1.17 5.10
CA SER A 106 13.16 -0.31 4.64
C SER A 106 12.57 0.85 3.85
N VAL A 107 12.84 2.08 4.32
CA VAL A 107 12.34 3.31 3.69
C VAL A 107 13.45 3.98 2.89
N TYR A 108 13.13 4.35 1.66
CA TYR A 108 14.06 4.99 0.74
C TYR A 108 13.44 6.23 0.09
N MET A 109 14.26 7.26 -0.08
CA MET A 109 13.96 8.45 -0.86
C MET A 109 14.57 8.32 -2.25
N LEU A 110 13.73 8.34 -3.28
CA LEU A 110 14.12 8.34 -4.69
C LEU A 110 14.00 9.76 -5.24
N LEU A 111 15.07 10.27 -5.86
CA LEU A 111 15.07 11.58 -6.52
C LEU A 111 14.85 11.40 -8.02
N LEU A 112 13.81 12.03 -8.57
CA LEU A 112 13.53 12.05 -10.01
C LEU A 112 14.08 13.32 -10.70
N GLY A 113 14.39 14.36 -9.93
CA GLY A 113 14.88 15.65 -10.41
C GLY A 113 13.76 16.67 -10.53
N LYS A 114 13.85 17.56 -11.54
CA LYS A 114 12.90 18.67 -11.70
C LYS A 114 11.45 18.18 -11.73
N ASN A 115 10.59 18.89 -11.01
CA ASN A 115 9.16 18.63 -11.03
C ASN A 115 8.62 18.64 -12.47
N GLN A 116 7.94 17.55 -12.83
CA GLN A 116 7.29 17.36 -14.12
C GLN A 116 6.08 16.44 -13.93
N TRP A 117 5.07 16.64 -14.77
CA TRP A 117 3.84 15.85 -14.72
C TRP A 117 4.09 14.37 -15.02
N ILE A 118 3.61 13.49 -14.14
CA ILE A 118 3.58 12.04 -14.36
C ILE A 118 2.25 11.68 -15.00
N SER A 119 2.27 11.06 -16.18
CA SER A 119 1.08 10.59 -16.89
C SER A 119 0.82 9.09 -16.68
N SER A 120 1.86 8.31 -16.40
CA SER A 120 1.75 6.86 -16.23
C SER A 120 2.80 6.32 -15.28
N ILE A 121 2.39 5.34 -14.47
CA ILE A 121 3.22 4.64 -13.51
C ILE A 121 3.04 3.16 -13.75
N LYS A 122 4.13 2.46 -14.08
CA LYS A 122 4.21 1.01 -14.08
C LYS A 122 5.09 0.57 -12.93
N ASN A 123 4.54 -0.22 -12.03
CA ASN A 123 5.26 -0.72 -10.87
C ASN A 123 5.09 -2.24 -10.78
N THR A 124 6.20 -2.94 -10.96
CA THR A 124 6.31 -4.40 -10.91
C THR A 124 7.26 -4.87 -9.83
N CYS A 125 7.59 -3.98 -8.88
CA CYS A 125 8.46 -4.32 -7.76
C CYS A 125 7.89 -5.53 -7.02
N MET A 126 8.74 -6.51 -6.78
CA MET A 126 8.51 -7.74 -6.03
C MET A 126 7.46 -8.71 -6.61
N PHE A 127 6.96 -8.48 -7.84
CA PHE A 127 5.99 -9.40 -8.46
C PHE A 127 6.60 -10.79 -8.68
N GLU A 128 7.89 -10.89 -8.93
CA GLU A 128 8.60 -12.16 -9.04
C GLU A 128 8.64 -12.95 -7.71
N ALA A 129 8.55 -12.27 -6.57
CA ALA A 129 8.69 -12.88 -5.26
C ALA A 129 7.37 -13.41 -4.70
N TYR A 130 6.26 -12.71 -4.92
CA TYR A 130 4.95 -13.08 -4.38
C TYR A 130 3.87 -13.00 -5.46
N SER A 131 3.00 -14.02 -5.54
CA SER A 131 1.87 -14.03 -6.47
C SER A 131 0.83 -12.96 -6.16
N ASP A 132 0.68 -12.62 -4.89
CA ASP A 132 -0.26 -11.64 -4.34
C ASP A 132 0.42 -10.32 -3.94
N GLN A 133 1.62 -10.05 -4.47
CA GLN A 133 2.31 -8.78 -4.24
C GLN A 133 1.41 -7.60 -4.62
N THR A 134 1.25 -6.68 -3.67
CA THR A 134 0.48 -5.44 -3.87
C THR A 134 1.37 -4.24 -3.60
N ASN A 135 1.47 -3.35 -4.60
CA ASN A 135 2.17 -2.09 -4.45
C ASN A 135 1.14 -0.97 -4.36
N PHE A 136 1.13 -0.25 -3.25
CA PHE A 136 0.25 0.88 -2.98
C PHE A 136 0.93 2.19 -3.36
N HIS A 137 0.17 3.11 -3.95
CA HIS A 137 0.68 4.39 -4.41
C HIS A 137 -0.17 5.53 -3.88
N SER A 138 0.49 6.61 -3.49
CA SER A 138 -0.14 7.89 -3.17
C SER A 138 0.59 9.01 -3.89
N ILE A 139 -0.14 9.88 -4.59
CA ILE A 139 0.43 11.06 -5.23
C ILE A 139 -0.17 12.30 -4.58
N GLU A 140 0.70 13.10 -3.96
CA GLU A 140 0.35 14.41 -3.46
C GLU A 140 0.44 15.43 -4.61
N VAL A 141 -0.71 16.01 -4.94
CA VAL A 141 -0.81 17.07 -5.95
C VAL A 141 -1.17 18.35 -5.22
N ALA A 142 -0.45 19.43 -5.51
CA ALA A 142 -0.73 20.73 -4.91
C ALA A 142 -2.21 21.11 -5.11
N ASN A 143 -2.90 21.43 -4.02
CA ASN A 143 -4.30 21.86 -3.99
C ASN A 143 -5.33 20.81 -4.46
N ALA A 144 -5.02 19.51 -4.40
CA ALA A 144 -5.97 18.43 -4.65
C ALA A 144 -5.88 17.33 -3.59
N SER A 145 -6.92 16.51 -3.48
CA SER A 145 -6.84 15.33 -2.61
C SER A 145 -5.87 14.30 -3.18
N THR A 146 -5.12 13.65 -2.29
CA THR A 146 -4.14 12.61 -2.63
C THR A 146 -4.75 11.53 -3.53
N LEU A 147 -4.20 11.37 -4.72
CA LEU A 147 -4.58 10.27 -5.62
C LEU A 147 -4.00 8.97 -5.06
N LYS A 148 -4.84 7.97 -4.85
CA LYS A 148 -4.43 6.64 -4.38
C LYS A 148 -4.81 5.57 -5.39
N PHE A 149 -3.88 4.66 -5.65
CA PHE A 149 -4.13 3.50 -6.50
C PHE A 149 -3.21 2.35 -6.08
N VAL A 150 -3.41 1.18 -6.68
CA VAL A 150 -2.60 -0.01 -6.46
C VAL A 150 -2.17 -0.60 -7.79
N THR A 151 -1.01 -1.26 -7.78
CA THR A 151 -0.59 -2.16 -8.87
C THR A 151 -0.33 -3.55 -8.31
N ASN A 152 -0.70 -4.55 -9.09
CA ASN A 152 -0.49 -5.98 -8.83
C ASN A 152 -0.18 -6.68 -10.17
N LYS A 153 -0.01 -8.01 -10.14
CA LYS A 153 0.34 -8.78 -11.35
C LYS A 153 -0.67 -8.63 -12.49
N GLU A 154 -1.96 -8.50 -12.15
CA GLU A 154 -3.03 -8.33 -13.13
C GLU A 154 -3.07 -6.90 -13.71
N ARG A 155 -2.63 -5.91 -12.92
CA ARG A 155 -2.64 -4.49 -13.29
C ARG A 155 -1.36 -3.80 -12.82
N ALA A 156 -0.29 -4.02 -13.57
CA ALA A 156 1.02 -3.43 -13.30
C ALA A 156 1.13 -1.93 -13.61
N THR A 157 0.21 -1.39 -14.41
CA THR A 157 0.28 -0.02 -14.94
C THR A 157 -0.98 0.78 -14.62
N TYR A 158 -0.77 2.02 -14.19
CA TYR A 158 -1.80 3.01 -13.93
C TYR A 158 -1.53 4.28 -14.76
N THR A 159 -2.53 4.70 -15.53
CA THR A 159 -2.50 5.95 -16.32
C THR A 159 -3.30 7.02 -15.58
N ILE A 160 -2.65 8.15 -15.31
CA ILE A 160 -3.24 9.30 -14.61
C ILE A 160 -3.97 10.14 -15.66
N LYS A 161 -5.30 10.04 -15.68
CA LYS A 161 -6.16 10.72 -16.67
C LYS A 161 -6.36 12.21 -16.38
N THR A 162 -6.32 12.59 -15.11
CA THR A 162 -6.56 13.97 -14.67
C THR A 162 -5.94 14.22 -13.30
N ASN A 163 -5.59 15.48 -13.04
CA ASN A 163 -5.08 15.98 -11.77
C ASN A 163 -6.20 16.14 -10.72
N LEU A 164 -7.45 15.92 -11.14
CA LEU A 164 -8.62 15.98 -10.27
C LEU A 164 -8.91 14.58 -9.74
N ALA A 165 -8.92 14.45 -8.42
CA ALA A 165 -9.22 13.18 -7.79
C ALA A 165 -10.59 12.65 -8.22
N GLU A 166 -10.64 11.42 -8.71
CA GLU A 166 -11.88 10.66 -8.71
C GLU A 166 -12.30 10.48 -7.25
N SER A 167 -13.44 11.06 -6.89
CA SER A 167 -13.88 11.08 -5.51
C SER A 167 -14.13 9.65 -5.03
N VAL A 168 -13.32 9.19 -4.07
CA VAL A 168 -13.44 7.88 -3.38
C VAL A 168 -14.78 7.73 -2.62
N THR A 169 -15.63 8.76 -2.67
CA THR A 169 -16.97 8.84 -2.09
C THR A 169 -17.94 7.78 -2.60
N GLU A 170 -17.77 7.28 -3.83
CA GLU A 170 -18.80 6.42 -4.43
C GLU A 170 -18.84 5.00 -3.84
N GLN A 171 -17.69 4.41 -3.48
CA GLN A 171 -17.66 3.04 -2.95
C GLN A 171 -17.93 3.00 -1.44
N ARG A 172 -17.49 4.02 -0.69
CA ARG A 172 -17.74 4.12 0.76
C ARG A 172 -19.22 4.41 1.06
N SER A 173 -19.89 5.22 0.24
CA SER A 173 -21.31 5.55 0.42
C SER A 173 -22.23 4.33 0.30
N LYS A 174 -21.99 3.45 -0.69
CA LYS A 174 -22.79 2.23 -0.89
C LYS A 174 -22.72 1.29 0.31
N THR A 175 -21.55 1.13 0.94
CA THR A 175 -21.37 0.29 2.13
C THR A 175 -22.13 0.85 3.33
N TYR A 176 -22.09 2.17 3.57
CA TYR A 176 -22.84 2.78 4.68
C TYR A 176 -24.36 2.72 4.47
N ILE A 177 -24.83 2.87 3.23
CA ILE A 177 -26.26 2.72 2.89
C ILE A 177 -26.71 1.27 3.14
N LEU A 178 -25.92 0.27 2.75
CA LEU A 178 -26.21 -1.15 2.99
C LEU A 178 -26.25 -1.48 4.50
N ILE A 179 -25.30 -0.97 5.29
CA ILE A 179 -25.29 -1.14 6.75
C ILE A 179 -26.53 -0.47 7.37
N GLY A 180 -26.89 0.74 6.92
CA GLY A 180 -28.09 1.45 7.39
C GLY A 180 -29.38 0.68 7.11
N LEU A 181 -29.52 0.12 5.89
CA LEU A 181 -30.67 -0.69 5.51
C LEU A 181 -30.76 -2.00 6.32
N ALA A 182 -29.62 -2.65 6.58
CA ALA A 182 -29.58 -3.86 7.41
C ALA A 182 -30.04 -3.59 8.87
N ILE A 183 -29.59 -2.47 9.46
CA ILE A 183 -30.01 -2.06 10.80
C ILE A 183 -31.51 -1.78 10.85
N LEU A 184 -32.04 -1.06 9.86
CA LEU A 184 -33.48 -0.75 9.79
C LEU A 184 -34.32 -2.02 9.66
N PHE A 185 -33.89 -2.97 8.85
CA PHE A 185 -34.57 -4.26 8.69
C PHE A 185 -34.58 -5.08 9.98
N CYS A 186 -33.47 -5.12 10.72
CA CYS A 186 -33.40 -5.77 12.04
C CYS A 186 -34.37 -5.12 13.05
N LEU A 187 -34.47 -3.78 13.06
CA LEU A 187 -35.41 -3.07 13.94
C LEU A 187 -36.87 -3.39 13.60
N ILE A 188 -37.21 -3.48 12.31
CA ILE A 188 -38.56 -3.87 11.88
C ILE A 188 -38.89 -5.29 12.35
N ILE A 189 -37.97 -6.24 12.18
CA ILE A 189 -38.16 -7.62 12.67
C ILE A 189 -38.39 -7.64 14.18
N LEU A 190 -37.58 -6.90 14.95
CA LEU A 190 -37.71 -6.83 16.41
C LEU A 190 -39.07 -6.27 16.85
N VAL A 191 -39.56 -5.21 16.20
CA VAL A 191 -40.88 -4.62 16.48
C VAL A 191 -42.01 -5.61 16.15
N LEU A 192 -41.92 -6.31 15.01
CA LEU A 192 -42.91 -7.33 14.63
C LEU A 192 -42.91 -8.52 15.60
N TRP A 193 -41.74 -8.94 16.07
CA TRP A 193 -41.60 -9.99 17.09
C TRP A 193 -42.18 -9.56 18.45
N ALA A 194 -41.93 -8.33 18.89
CA ALA A 194 -42.46 -7.80 20.13
C ALA A 194 -43.99 -7.71 20.10
N LYS A 195 -44.58 -7.25 18.98
CA LYS A 195 -46.03 -7.24 18.79
C LYS A 195 -46.64 -8.65 18.83
N ARG A 196 -45.99 -9.64 18.21
CA ARG A 196 -46.46 -11.03 18.19
C ARG A 196 -46.44 -11.70 19.57
N LYS A 197 -45.44 -11.38 20.41
CA LYS A 197 -45.40 -11.86 21.81
C LYS A 197 -46.44 -11.16 22.68
N GLY A 198 -46.68 -9.86 22.49
CA GLY A 198 -47.72 -9.12 23.21
C GLY A 198 -49.15 -9.63 22.93
N SER A 199 -49.42 -10.09 21.70
CA SER A 199 -50.71 -10.69 21.33
C SER A 199 -50.92 -12.12 21.86
N LEU A 200 -49.85 -12.83 22.23
CA LEU A 200 -49.92 -14.19 22.79
C LEU A 200 -50.08 -14.22 24.31
N ALA A 201 -49.90 -13.08 25.00
CA ALA A 201 -50.05 -12.96 26.46
C ALA A 201 -51.47 -12.53 26.90
N LEU A 202 -52.40 -12.34 25.96
CA LEU A 202 -53.77 -11.88 26.19
C LEU A 202 -54.86 -12.92 25.80
N LEU A 203 -54.45 -14.17 25.56
CA LEU A 203 -55.31 -15.34 25.35
C LEU A 203 -54.96 -16.38 26.42
#